data_AF-A0A0R3N2D0-F1
#
_entry.id   AF-A0A0R3N2D0-F1
#
_cell.length_a   1.000
_cell.length_b   1.000
_cell.length_c   1.000
_cell.angle_alpha   90.00
_cell.angle_beta   90.00
_cell.angle_gamma   90.00
#
_symmetry.space_group_name_H-M   'P 1'
#
loop_
_entity.id
_entity.type
_entity.pdbx_description
1 polymer ?
#
loop_
_entity_poly.entity_id
_entity_poly.type
_entity_poly.pdbx_seq_one_letter_code
_entity_poly.pdbx_strand_id
1 'polypeptide(L)'
;MFTFETSDRKEVRRFRIAQFNGRTATVRSGGSAVTGHVRSIVENKSSVPAAWTITIIPEEPRPTLALRPAAPRGRPLMEDLC
;
A
#
# COMPACT_ATOMS: atom_id res chain seq x y z
N MET A 1 -6.40 4.14 -15.23
CA MET A 1 -6.92 2.94 -14.55
C MET A 1 -5.89 1.85 -14.68
N PHE A 2 -5.51 1.22 -13.57
CA PHE A 2 -4.50 0.16 -13.49
C PHE A 2 -5.16 -1.13 -13.03
N THR A 3 -4.84 -2.26 -13.65
CA THR A 3 -5.42 -3.57 -13.32
C THR A 3 -4.31 -4.58 -13.17
N PHE A 4 -4.39 -5.42 -12.14
CA PHE A 4 -3.46 -6.53 -11.95
C PHE A 4 -4.17 -7.73 -11.35
N GLU A 5 -3.59 -8.91 -11.56
CA GLU A 5 -4.06 -10.16 -10.98
C GLU A 5 -3.14 -10.58 -9.84
N THR A 6 -3.74 -11.09 -8.76
CA THR A 6 -3.00 -11.68 -7.64
C THR A 6 -3.72 -12.93 -7.15
N SER A 7 -2.96 -13.93 -6.73
CA SER A 7 -3.46 -15.11 -6.01
C SER A 7 -3.19 -15.02 -4.50
N ASP A 8 -2.55 -13.94 -4.03
CA ASP A 8 -2.28 -13.76 -2.60
C ASP A 8 -3.49 -13.19 -1.86
N ARG A 9 -4.12 -14.05 -1.06
CA ARG A 9 -5.25 -13.70 -0.18
C ARG A 9 -4.93 -12.55 0.77
N LYS A 10 -3.67 -12.38 1.22
CA LYS A 10 -3.28 -11.27 2.10
C LYS A 10 -3.35 -9.94 1.36
N GLU A 11 -2.89 -9.90 0.12
CA GLU A 11 -3.00 -8.71 -0.71
C GLU A 11 -4.46 -8.35 -0.95
N VAL A 12 -5.26 -9.31 -1.39
CA VAL A 12 -6.69 -9.11 -1.65
C VAL A 12 -7.40 -8.58 -0.41
N ARG A 13 -7.09 -9.12 0.78
CA ARG A 13 -7.64 -8.61 2.05
C ARG A 13 -7.25 -7.15 2.29
N ARG A 14 -5.98 -6.78 2.08
CA ARG A 14 -5.52 -5.38 2.22
C ARG A 14 -6.28 -4.45 1.26
N PHE A 15 -6.40 -4.82 0.00
CA PHE A 15 -7.12 -4.03 -0.99
C PHE A 15 -8.61 -3.92 -0.67
N ARG A 16 -9.23 -5.00 -0.17
CA ARG A 16 -10.64 -4.96 0.22
C ARG A 16 -10.88 -4.02 1.40
N ILE A 17 -10.01 -4.06 2.42
CA ILE A 17 -10.06 -3.12 3.54
C ILE A 17 -9.87 -1.68 3.06
N ALA A 18 -8.93 -1.44 2.13
CA ALA A 18 -8.70 -0.11 1.56
C ALA A 18 -9.92 0.40 0.77
N GLN A 19 -10.54 -0.47 -0.04
CA GLN A 19 -11.77 -0.18 -0.79
C GLN A 19 -12.91 0.25 0.14
N PHE A 20 -13.19 -0.53 1.19
CA PHE A 20 -14.27 -0.24 2.14
C PHE A 20 -14.02 1.02 2.97
N ASN A 21 -12.77 1.29 3.34
CA ASN A 21 -12.42 2.46 4.12
C ASN A 21 -12.21 3.73 3.26
N GLY A 22 -12.35 3.64 1.93
CA GLY A 22 -12.07 4.74 1.01
C GLY A 22 -10.60 5.20 1.00
N ARG A 23 -9.67 4.32 1.40
CA ARG A 23 -8.23 4.63 1.46
C ARG A 23 -7.54 4.27 0.15
N THR A 24 -6.43 4.94 -0.13
CA THR A 24 -5.52 4.55 -1.21
C THR A 24 -4.75 3.29 -0.83
N ALA A 25 -4.43 2.47 -1.83
CA ALA A 25 -3.58 1.31 -1.70
C ALA A 25 -2.44 1.39 -2.72
N THR A 26 -1.29 0.86 -2.34
CA THR A 26 -0.10 0.79 -3.20
C THR A 26 0.11 -0.66 -3.62
N VAL A 27 0.19 -0.88 -4.93
CA VAL A 27 0.59 -2.15 -5.53
C VAL A 27 1.94 -1.98 -6.21
N ARG A 28 2.78 -3.01 -6.13
CA ARG A 28 4.03 -3.08 -6.89
C ARG A 28 3.84 -4.06 -8.04
N SER A 29 4.04 -3.61 -9.27
CA SER A 29 3.99 -4.46 -10.46
C SER A 29 5.17 -4.12 -11.37
N GLY A 30 5.93 -5.14 -11.78
CA GLY A 30 7.07 -4.97 -12.70
C GLY A 30 8.14 -3.98 -12.21
N GLY A 31 8.33 -3.85 -10.90
CA GLY A 31 9.30 -2.92 -10.31
C GLY A 31 8.78 -1.49 -10.09
N SER A 32 7.60 -1.14 -10.62
CA SER A 32 6.95 0.15 -10.39
C SER A 32 5.88 0.06 -9.30
N ALA A 33 5.73 1.12 -8.49
CA ALA A 33 4.70 1.23 -7.48
C ALA A 33 3.55 2.12 -7.98
N VAL A 34 2.34 1.56 -8.03
CA VAL A 34 1.13 2.28 -8.39
C VAL A 34 0.31 2.50 -7.12
N THR A 35 0.05 3.76 -6.78
CA THR A 35 -0.78 4.15 -5.63
C THR A 35 -2.09 4.73 -6.12
N GLY A 36 -3.20 4.33 -5.51
CA GLY A 36 -4.50 4.89 -5.83
C GLY A 36 -5.66 4.21 -5.13
N HIS A 37 -6.88 4.62 -5.47
CA HIS A 37 -8.08 4.05 -4.89
C HIS A 37 -8.47 2.74 -5.56
N VAL A 38 -8.90 1.77 -4.76
CA VAL A 38 -9.41 0.50 -5.28
C VAL A 38 -10.82 0.71 -5.83
N ARG A 39 -10.99 0.51 -7.14
CA ARG A 39 -12.30 0.60 -7.81
C ARG A 39 -13.08 -0.70 -7.69
N SER A 40 -12.44 -1.83 -7.94
CA SER A 40 -13.08 -3.15 -7.93
C SER A 40 -12.10 -4.26 -7.61
N ILE A 41 -12.63 -5.33 -7.03
CA ILE A 41 -11.93 -6.60 -6.76
C ILE A 41 -12.85 -7.70 -7.24
N VAL A 42 -12.42 -8.44 -8.27
CA VAL A 42 -13.20 -9.51 -8.89
C VAL A 42 -12.49 -10.83 -8.65
N GLU A 43 -13.19 -11.80 -8.07
CA GLU A 43 -12.68 -13.14 -7.86
C GLU A 43 -12.93 -14.00 -9.11
N ASN A 44 -11.88 -14.64 -9.61
CA ASN A 44 -11.98 -15.66 -10.63
C ASN A 44 -12.26 -17.01 -9.94
N LYS A 45 -13.52 -17.45 -10.01
CA LYS A 45 -13.96 -18.71 -9.39
C LYS A 45 -13.51 -19.96 -10.16
N SER A 46 -13.03 -19.79 -11.39
CA SER A 46 -12.60 -20.88 -12.27
C SER A 46 -11.10 -21.16 -12.18
N SER A 47 -10.31 -20.26 -11.57
CA SER A 47 -8.88 -20.44 -11.39
C SER A 47 -8.56 -21.30 -10.17
N VAL A 48 -7.62 -22.24 -10.32
CA VAL A 48 -7.02 -23.00 -9.22
C VAL A 48 -5.50 -22.81 -9.29
N PRO A 49 -4.86 -22.12 -8.32
CA PRO A 49 -5.44 -21.50 -7.12
C PRO A 49 -6.34 -20.30 -7.42
N ALA A 50 -7.16 -19.91 -6.46
CA ALA A 50 -8.04 -18.75 -6.58
C ALA A 50 -7.24 -17.49 -6.93
N ALA A 51 -7.69 -16.76 -7.94
CA ALA A 51 -7.09 -15.53 -8.43
C ALA A 51 -8.10 -14.39 -8.33
N TRP A 52 -7.60 -13.19 -8.08
CA TRP A 52 -8.39 -11.97 -7.99
C TRP A 52 -7.83 -10.92 -8.93
N THR A 53 -8.70 -10.33 -9.74
CA THR A 53 -8.38 -9.16 -10.57
C THR A 53 -8.74 -7.91 -9.79
N ILE A 54 -7.74 -7.06 -9.54
CA ILE A 54 -7.88 -5.82 -8.78
C ILE A 54 -7.72 -4.64 -9.72
N THR A 55 -8.70 -3.73 -9.68
CA THR A 55 -8.68 -2.48 -10.43
C THR A 55 -8.42 -1.31 -9.50
N ILE A 56 -7.36 -0.55 -9.79
CA ILE A 56 -6.96 0.66 -9.06
C ILE A 56 -7.12 1.86 -10.00
N ILE A 57 -7.73 2.93 -9.50
CA ILE A 57 -7.67 4.24 -10.15
C ILE A 57 -6.42 4.92 -9.57
N PRO A 58 -5.34 5.06 -10.36
CA PRO A 58 -4.16 5.75 -9.89
C PRO A 58 -4.55 7.18 -9.52
N GLU A 59 -4.19 7.59 -8.32
CA GLU A 59 -4.24 9.00 -7.95
C GLU A 59 -2.92 9.61 -8.41
N GLU A 60 -2.94 10.86 -8.87
CA GLU A 60 -1.68 11.54 -9.16
C GLU A 60 -0.78 11.44 -7.92
N PRO A 61 0.51 11.11 -8.08
CA PRO A 61 1.43 11.07 -6.97
C PRO A 61 1.52 12.48 -6.41
N ARG A 62 0.65 12.80 -5.45
CA ARG A 62 0.83 13.93 -4.57
C ARG A 62 2.21 13.69 -3.97
N PRO A 63 3.18 14.59 -4.16
CA PRO A 63 4.48 14.44 -3.53
C PRO A 63 4.19 14.41 -2.03
N THR A 64 4.21 13.20 -1.46
CA THR A 64 4.25 13.02 -0.03
C THR A 64 5.55 13.67 0.36
N LEU A 65 5.49 14.95 0.74
CA LEU A 65 6.52 15.63 1.48
C LEU A 65 6.92 14.62 2.55
N ALA A 66 8.12 14.06 2.41
CA ALA A 66 8.66 13.13 3.35
C ALA A 66 8.51 13.79 4.71
N LEU A 67 7.52 13.35 5.50
CA LEU A 67 7.41 13.71 6.89
C LEU A 67 8.68 13.16 7.49
N ARG A 68 9.63 14.09 7.69
CA ARG A 68 10.97 13.86 8.18
C ARG A 68 10.91 12.83 9.31
N PRO A 69 11.84 11.85 9.37
CA PRO A 69 12.00 11.05 10.57
C PRO A 69 12.11 12.02 11.74
N ALA A 70 11.17 11.93 12.69
CA ALA A 70 11.25 12.67 13.92
C ALA A 70 12.63 12.37 14.53
N ALA A 71 13.42 13.42 14.74
CA ALA A 71 14.77 13.34 15.26
C ALA A 71 14.85 12.38 16.47
N PRO A 72 15.94 11.61 16.62
CA PRO A 72 16.09 10.77 17.78
C PRO A 72 16.13 11.67 19.01
N ARG A 73 15.19 11.48 19.93
CA ARG A 73 15.26 12.05 21.28
C ARG A 73 16.39 11.37 22.05
N GLY A 74 17.63 11.64 21.65
CA GLY A 74 18.81 11.35 22.44
C GLY A 74 18.88 12.36 23.58
N ARG A 75 18.64 11.93 24.81
CA ARG A 75 19.07 12.68 25.98
C ARG A 75 20.61 12.65 26.00
N PRO A 76 21.34 13.77 26.10
CA PRO A 76 22.69 13.71 26.62
C PRO A 76 22.60 13.46 28.13
N LEU A 77 23.05 12.27 28.53
CA LEU A 77 23.48 11.99 29.90
C LEU A 77 24.63 12.94 30.19
N MET A 78 24.41 13.92 31.08
CA MET A 78 25.48 14.78 31.57
C MET A 78 26.30 13.97 32.57
N GLU A 79 27.46 13.51 32.11
CA GLU A 79 28.50 12.94 32.95
C GLU A 79 29.34 14.14 33.45
N ASP A 80 28.94 14.74 34.56
CA ASP A 80 29.78 15.74 35.24
C ASP A 80 30.83 14.99 36.07
N LEU A 81 32.02 14.85 35.48
CA LEU A 81 33.28 14.56 36.16
C LEU A 81 34.08 15.87 36.24
N CYS A 82 34.04 16.55 37.39
CA CYS A 82 35.23 17.07 38.09
C CYS A 82 34.84 17.66 39.45
#